data_AF-A0A529A8E1-F1
#
_entry.id   AF-A0A529A8E1-F1
#
_cell.length_a   1.000
_cell.length_b   1.000
_cell.length_c   1.000
_cell.angle_alpha   90.00
_cell.angle_beta   90.00
_cell.angle_gamma   90.00
#
_symmetry.space_group_name_H-M   'P 1'
#
loop_
_entity.id
_entity.type
_entity.pdbx_description
1 polymer ?
#
loop_
_entity_poly.entity_id
_entity_poly.type
_entity_poly.pdbx_seq_one_letter_code
_entity_poly.pdbx_strand_id
1 'polypeptide(L)'
;WSGPEGSEELVPVGKAYFGFTDEELRQIDKYVRDNTIERFGPVRSVRADRSQGLVLEVAFEGLNRSTRHKSGVAMRFPRISRLRWDKPAAEADRIEALQALLDS
;
A
#
# COMPACT_ATOMS: atom_id res chain seq x y z
N TRP A 1 -2.38 5.23 5.97
CA TRP A 1 -3.61 5.93 6.43
C TRP A 1 -3.47 7.44 6.33
N SER A 2 -4.56 8.16 6.08
CA SER A 2 -4.64 9.63 6.03
C SER A 2 -5.88 10.11 6.77
N GLY A 3 -5.90 11.33 7.31
CA GLY A 3 -7.06 11.90 8.02
C GLY A 3 -7.01 11.70 9.54
N PRO A 4 -7.90 12.35 10.31
CA PRO A 4 -7.85 12.32 11.76
C PRO A 4 -8.25 10.94 12.34
N GLU A 5 -7.88 10.70 13.59
CA GLU A 5 -8.18 9.46 14.30
C GLU A 5 -9.69 9.17 14.30
N GLY A 6 -10.07 7.95 13.95
CA GLY A 6 -11.47 7.52 13.87
C GLY A 6 -12.17 7.85 12.55
N SER A 7 -11.51 8.56 11.64
CA SER A 7 -12.01 8.82 10.28
C SER A 7 -10.90 8.72 9.23
N GLU A 8 -9.93 7.84 9.48
CA GLU A 8 -8.85 7.61 8.54
C GLU A 8 -9.31 6.91 7.26
N GLU A 9 -8.72 7.30 6.13
CA GLU A 9 -8.89 6.66 4.84
C GLU A 9 -7.55 6.17 4.26
N LEU A 10 -7.64 5.17 3.38
CA LEU A 10 -6.51 4.77 2.54
C LEU A 10 -6.38 5.75 1.37
N VAL A 11 -5.17 6.27 1.17
CA VAL A 11 -4.83 7.11 0.04
C VAL A 11 -3.73 6.44 -0.78
N PRO A 12 -3.87 6.33 -2.12
CA PRO A 12 -2.82 5.75 -2.95
C PRO A 12 -1.54 6.58 -2.91
N VAL A 13 -0.41 5.92 -2.62
CA VAL A 13 0.93 6.55 -2.59
C VAL A 13 1.87 6.06 -3.69
N GLY A 14 1.51 4.98 -4.37
CA GLY A 14 2.31 4.41 -5.44
C GLY A 14 1.71 3.10 -5.96
N LYS A 15 2.39 2.51 -6.93
CA LYS A 15 2.09 1.18 -7.48
C LYS A 15 3.39 0.40 -7.57
N ALA A 16 3.51 -0.67 -6.81
CA ALA A 16 4.64 -1.60 -6.88
C ALA A 16 4.25 -2.83 -7.70
N TYR A 17 5.12 -3.27 -8.60
CA TYR A 17 4.83 -4.37 -9.54
C TYR A 17 5.75 -5.59 -9.34
N PHE A 18 6.77 -5.47 -8.49
CA PHE A 18 7.81 -6.48 -8.31
C PHE A 18 8.40 -6.41 -6.90
N GLY A 19 9.34 -7.32 -6.60
CA GLY A 19 10.03 -7.40 -5.31
C GLY A 19 9.54 -8.52 -4.40
N PHE A 20 8.92 -9.55 -4.98
CA PHE A 20 8.49 -10.76 -4.31
C PHE A 20 8.95 -11.97 -5.12
N THR A 21 9.15 -13.09 -4.44
CA THR A 21 9.44 -14.41 -5.03
C THR A 21 8.19 -15.05 -5.64
N ASP A 22 8.37 -16.11 -6.43
CA ASP A 22 7.24 -16.88 -6.97
C ASP A 22 6.36 -17.48 -5.87
N GLU A 23 6.96 -17.83 -4.73
CA GLU A 23 6.21 -18.36 -3.60
C GLU A 23 5.37 -17.28 -2.92
N GLU A 24 5.94 -16.12 -2.69
CA GLU A 24 5.21 -14.94 -2.21
C GLU A 24 4.12 -14.52 -3.18
N LEU A 25 4.36 -14.60 -4.50
CA LEU A 25 3.33 -14.33 -5.51
C LEU A 25 2.12 -15.27 -5.33
N ARG A 26 2.33 -16.58 -5.08
CA ARG A 26 1.22 -17.51 -4.80
C ARG A 26 0.44 -17.12 -3.54
N GLN A 27 1.13 -16.65 -2.50
CA GLN A 27 0.49 -16.19 -1.27
C GLN A 27 -0.35 -14.92 -1.50
N ILE A 28 0.20 -13.93 -2.21
CA ILE A 28 -0.51 -12.71 -2.60
C ILE A 28 -1.74 -13.08 -3.45
N ASP A 29 -1.57 -13.97 -4.43
CA ASP A 29 -2.65 -14.35 -5.33
C ASP A 29 -3.80 -15.06 -4.58
N LYS A 30 -3.46 -15.94 -3.62
CA LYS A 30 -4.45 -16.51 -2.70
C LYS A 30 -5.15 -15.44 -1.87
N TYR A 31 -4.40 -14.51 -1.27
CA TYR A 31 -4.98 -13.42 -0.48
C TYR A 31 -5.94 -12.56 -1.32
N VAL A 32 -5.53 -12.17 -2.53
CA VAL A 32 -6.34 -11.37 -3.45
C VAL A 32 -7.65 -12.10 -3.79
N ARG A 33 -7.59 -13.40 -4.11
CA ARG A 33 -8.79 -14.20 -4.40
C ARG A 33 -9.75 -14.27 -3.20
N ASP A 34 -9.22 -14.52 -2.02
CA ASP A 34 -10.01 -14.71 -0.80
C ASP A 34 -10.61 -13.38 -0.27
N ASN A 35 -10.01 -12.23 -0.61
CA ASN A 35 -10.40 -10.92 -0.10
C ASN A 35 -10.92 -9.96 -1.19
N THR A 36 -11.16 -10.43 -2.41
CA THR A 36 -11.73 -9.61 -3.49
C THR A 36 -13.12 -9.10 -3.09
N ILE A 37 -13.33 -7.79 -3.17
CA ILE A 37 -14.65 -7.16 -2.98
C ILE A 37 -15.29 -6.73 -4.31
N GLU A 38 -14.48 -6.35 -5.30
CA GLU A 38 -14.96 -5.94 -6.62
C GLU A 38 -14.04 -6.43 -7.73
N ARG A 39 -14.60 -6.59 -8.94
CA ARG A 39 -13.87 -7.07 -10.13
C ARG A 39 -14.07 -6.12 -11.29
N PHE A 40 -12.97 -5.73 -11.94
CA PHE A 40 -12.95 -4.86 -13.11
C PHE A 40 -12.05 -5.47 -14.18
N GLY A 41 -12.58 -6.44 -14.95
CA GLY A 41 -11.78 -7.23 -15.88
C GLY A 41 -10.64 -7.98 -15.16
N PRO A 42 -9.36 -7.74 -15.47
CA PRO A 42 -8.23 -8.34 -14.75
C PRO A 42 -7.96 -7.69 -13.38
N VAL A 43 -8.52 -6.51 -13.12
CA VAL A 43 -8.28 -5.76 -11.88
C VAL A 43 -9.21 -6.29 -10.77
N ARG A 44 -8.69 -6.35 -9.55
CA ARG A 44 -9.41 -6.71 -8.33
C ARG A 44 -9.28 -5.58 -7.32
N SER A 45 -10.39 -5.17 -6.74
CA SER A 45 -10.38 -4.41 -5.49
C SER A 45 -10.42 -5.41 -4.35
N VAL A 46 -9.58 -5.22 -3.33
CA VAL A 46 -9.41 -6.15 -2.21
C VAL A 46 -9.81 -5.44 -0.94
N ARG A 47 -10.44 -6.15 0.00
CA ARG A 47 -10.80 -5.60 1.31
C ARG A 47 -9.55 -5.02 1.98
N ALA A 48 -9.63 -3.74 2.33
CA ALA A 48 -8.60 -2.99 3.00
C ALA A 48 -9.26 -1.91 3.88
N ASP A 49 -9.46 -2.25 5.15
CA ASP A 49 -9.97 -1.39 6.20
C ASP A 49 -9.05 -1.49 7.43
N ARG A 50 -9.38 -0.78 8.52
CA ARG A 50 -8.55 -0.76 9.74
C ARG A 50 -8.40 -2.14 10.38
N SER A 51 -9.42 -2.98 10.27
CA SER A 51 -9.47 -4.30 10.90
C SER A 51 -8.93 -5.41 9.99
N GLN A 52 -8.97 -5.22 8.67
CA GLN A 52 -8.64 -6.24 7.67
C GLN A 52 -7.86 -5.63 6.51
N GLY A 53 -6.72 -6.22 6.17
CA GLY A 53 -5.90 -5.77 5.05
C GLY A 53 -4.54 -6.45 5.04
N LEU A 54 -3.91 -6.50 3.85
CA LEU A 54 -2.54 -6.99 3.70
C LEU A 54 -1.57 -5.81 3.77
N VAL A 55 -0.68 -5.84 4.76
CA VAL A 55 0.38 -4.85 4.88
C VAL A 55 1.62 -5.33 4.11
N LEU A 56 2.17 -4.41 3.32
CA LEU A 56 3.37 -4.63 2.52
C LEU A 56 4.42 -3.62 2.96
N GLU A 57 5.65 -4.07 3.10
CA GLU A 57 6.79 -3.17 3.20
C GLU A 57 7.23 -2.79 1.79
N VAL A 58 7.36 -1.49 1.52
CA VAL A 58 7.68 -0.96 0.19
C VAL A 58 9.00 -0.21 0.26
N ALA A 59 9.99 -0.66 -0.52
CA ALA A 59 11.22 0.06 -0.74
C ALA A 59 11.10 0.95 -1.99
N PHE A 60 11.74 2.10 -1.99
CA PHE A 60 11.73 3.05 -3.10
C PHE A 60 13.07 3.80 -3.17
N GLU A 61 13.37 4.43 -4.30
CA GLU A 61 14.61 5.19 -4.46
C GLU A 61 14.48 6.68 -4.13
N GLY A 62 13.26 7.21 -4.09
CA GLY A 62 13.01 8.59 -3.73
C GLY A 62 11.53 8.95 -3.77
N LEU A 63 11.22 10.14 -3.25
CA LEU A 63 9.89 10.72 -3.23
C LEU A 63 9.95 12.11 -3.85
N ASN A 64 8.85 12.51 -4.49
CA ASN A 64 8.65 13.86 -4.99
C ASN A 64 7.29 14.40 -4.55
N ARG A 65 7.20 15.72 -4.35
CA ARG A 65 5.91 16.40 -4.19
C ARG A 65 5.10 16.27 -5.48
N SER A 66 3.79 16.02 -5.38
CA SER A 66 2.93 15.81 -6.54
C SER A 66 1.54 16.38 -6.34
N THR A 67 1.12 17.29 -7.24
CA THR A 67 -0.26 17.82 -7.28
C THR A 67 -1.24 16.90 -7.99
N ARG A 68 -0.76 15.84 -8.65
CA ARG A 68 -1.59 14.89 -9.42
C ARG A 68 -2.12 13.74 -8.56
N HIS A 69 -1.44 13.40 -7.47
CA HIS A 69 -1.81 12.30 -6.59
C HIS A 69 -2.53 12.85 -5.36
N LYS A 70 -3.66 12.23 -4.96
CA LYS A 70 -4.43 12.62 -3.77
C LYS A 70 -3.57 12.64 -2.49
N SER A 71 -2.53 11.81 -2.44
CA SER A 71 -1.56 11.73 -1.34
C SER A 71 -0.57 12.91 -1.27
N GLY A 72 -0.49 13.75 -2.31
CA GLY A 72 0.48 14.83 -2.41
C GLY A 72 1.90 14.38 -2.76
N VAL A 73 2.11 13.08 -3.02
CA VAL A 73 3.44 12.50 -3.24
C VAL A 73 3.47 11.59 -4.47
N ALA A 74 4.65 11.47 -5.08
CA ALA A 74 4.95 10.49 -6.13
C ALA A 74 6.20 9.69 -5.74
N MET A 75 6.07 8.36 -5.68
CA MET A 75 7.14 7.45 -5.31
C MET A 75 7.94 6.98 -6.53
N ARG A 76 9.28 7.04 -6.45
CA ARG A 76 10.19 6.62 -7.52
C ARG A 76 10.63 5.16 -7.33
N PHE A 77 10.39 4.34 -8.34
CA PHE A 77 10.71 2.91 -8.37
C PHE A 77 10.29 2.14 -7.10
N PRO A 78 9.00 2.21 -6.69
CA PRO A 78 8.48 1.39 -5.61
C PRO A 78 8.57 -0.10 -5.94
N ARG A 79 9.04 -0.88 -4.96
CA ARG A 79 9.05 -2.34 -5.00
C ARG A 79 8.65 -2.90 -3.65
N ILE A 80 8.03 -4.07 -3.66
CA ILE A 80 7.75 -4.81 -2.43
C ILE A 80 9.10 -5.28 -1.86
N SER A 81 9.31 -5.06 -0.57
CA SER A 81 10.49 -5.51 0.18
C SER A 81 10.14 -6.76 0.97
N ARG A 82 8.93 -6.79 1.55
CA ARG A 82 8.45 -7.87 2.42
C ARG A 82 6.93 -7.90 2.51
N LEU A 83 6.35 -9.10 2.58
CA LEU A 83 4.97 -9.33 3.01
C LEU A 83 4.89 -9.30 4.55
N ARG A 84 4.13 -8.35 5.10
CA ARG A 84 4.02 -8.15 6.56
C ARG A 84 2.75 -8.82 7.10
N TRP A 85 2.70 -10.15 7.01
CA TRP A 85 1.63 -10.95 7.61
C TRP A 85 1.51 -10.76 9.13
N ASP A 86 2.59 -10.33 9.77
CA ASP A 86 2.68 -10.01 11.19
C ASP A 86 2.09 -8.65 11.57
N LYS A 87 1.89 -7.74 10.60
CA LYS A 87 1.49 -6.36 10.86
C LYS A 87 0.02 -6.15 10.51
N PRO A 88 -0.86 -5.81 11.48
CA PRO A 88 -2.26 -5.55 11.20
C PRO A 88 -2.45 -4.28 10.36
N ALA A 89 -3.54 -4.22 9.59
CA ALA A 89 -3.82 -3.09 8.69
C ALA A 89 -3.85 -1.74 9.41
N ALA A 90 -4.36 -1.68 10.64
CA ALA A 90 -4.37 -0.49 11.48
C ALA A 90 -2.97 0.06 11.79
N GLU A 91 -1.92 -0.76 11.75
CA GLU A 91 -0.55 -0.31 12.04
C GLU A 91 0.21 0.11 10.78
N ALA A 92 -0.38 -0.04 9.59
CA ALA A 92 0.22 0.46 8.35
C ALA A 92 0.55 1.95 8.46
N ASP A 93 1.64 2.36 7.83
CA ASP A 93 2.16 3.71 8.02
C ASP A 93 1.16 4.78 7.56
N ARG A 94 1.29 5.95 8.16
CA ARG A 94 0.46 7.10 7.82
C ARG A 94 1.12 7.97 6.76
N ILE A 95 0.30 8.74 6.02
CA ILE A 95 0.78 9.59 4.94
C ILE A 95 1.74 10.67 5.44
N GLU A 96 1.56 11.13 6.68
CA GLU A 96 2.40 12.16 7.29
C GLU A 96 3.84 11.65 7.48
N ALA A 97 4.02 10.36 7.80
CA ALA A 97 5.35 9.74 7.87
C ALA A 97 6.05 9.73 6.51
N LEU A 98 5.29 9.46 5.44
CA LEU A 98 5.82 9.49 4.07
C LEU A 98 6.15 10.92 3.61
N GLN A 99 5.35 11.90 4.01
CA GLN A 99 5.59 13.32 3.69
C GLN A 99 6.80 13.87 4.44
N ALA A 100 7.07 13.43 5.67
CA ALA A 100 8.27 13.83 6.42
C ALA A 100 9.58 13.43 5.73
N LEU A 101 9.56 12.37 4.90
CA LEU A 101 10.71 11.92 4.10
C LEU A 101 10.97 12.78 2.85
N LEU A 102 10.09 13.75 2.52
CA LEU A 102 10.33 14.70 1.42
C LEU A 102 11.24 15.86 1.81
N ASP A 103 11.34 16.14 3.11
CA ASP A 103 12.10 17.26 3.67
C ASP A 103 13.47 16.84 4.21
N SER A 104 13.80 15.55 4.07
CA SER A 104 15.09 14.92 4.41
C SER A 104 16.00 14.75 3.19
#